data_AF-W6YFJ5-F1
#
_entry.id   AF-W6YFJ5-F1
#
_cell.length_a   1.000
_cell.length_b   1.000
_cell.length_c   1.000
_cell.angle_alpha   90.00
_cell.angle_beta   90.00
_cell.angle_gamma   90.00
#
_symmetry.space_group_name_H-M   'P 1'
#
loop_
_entity.id
_entity.type
_entity.pdbx_description
1 polymer ?
#
loop_
_entity_poly.entity_id
_entity_poly.type
_entity_poly.pdbx_seq_one_letter_code
_entity_poly.pdbx_strand_id
1 'polypeptide(L)'
;MGGALSVASGALWSFLLCLFDVAFFWQRKLYAWFTQKSQRDLLLEAIDNAKLFEEWEAAAYKLDEVLDYDLWRQVAKSKHYDHRLINQRLSALYEAQEDDDILGVINLLRSGLVRNLGNITASRLYNRAYAGTKLLIEDYVTQVAYAIENLTQYPTSRNSDTGLTNQAKLDVLHDTRQAFGRSVLVLQGGQVFGLCHLGVVKALHLRGLLPRIIAGTATGALIAALVGVHTEDELLEFLTGRNIDLTAFSNRPYRNGAQVTTRLQTMIRRVKRWWNQGHFLDVGVLEQLLRANVGDLTFEEAYAKTKRVLNITVTTSSGGSVPNLLNYLTAPNVLIWSAALASNATASSALFHSVTMMCKDEEGNIVPWTPASNTTFRPYTHASYRDRESPLHRIGELFNVNHFIVSQARPYLAPFLRSDLHHPNPKQDGRLRLSMPILRLVVLEVQHRLQQLDELGLLPLSIRRFLLDENIPGPSLTLVPEFTPGDFFKLLENPTREAMDYWILKGERSVWPAVTALKIRCAIEVELDRGYQLVRRRKPFDFATSGGITGGDNGGPLRKNGSRGEVQSIYGWDGDARSAELRQRPTRAASFAGGIP
;
A
#
# COMPACT_ATOMS: atom_id res chain seq x y z
N MET A 1 27.04 85.27 -9.73
CA MET A 1 25.83 84.52 -9.30
C MET A 1 25.64 83.17 -10.02
N GLY A 2 26.28 82.90 -11.18
CA GLY A 2 26.11 81.62 -11.89
C GLY A 2 26.75 80.38 -11.26
N GLY A 3 27.86 80.52 -10.51
CA GLY A 3 28.55 79.37 -9.88
C GLY A 3 27.80 78.74 -8.70
N ALA A 4 27.13 79.55 -7.88
CA ALA A 4 26.39 79.05 -6.70
C ALA A 4 25.11 78.28 -7.09
N LEU A 5 24.45 78.67 -8.18
CA LEU A 5 23.26 77.98 -8.70
C LEU A 5 23.58 76.62 -9.32
N SER A 6 24.76 76.48 -9.97
CA SER A 6 25.25 75.21 -10.52
C SER A 6 25.64 74.20 -9.43
N VAL A 7 26.30 74.66 -8.36
CA VAL A 7 26.64 73.80 -7.22
C VAL A 7 25.39 73.38 -6.46
N ALA A 8 24.41 74.28 -6.30
CA ALA A 8 23.14 73.95 -5.66
C ALA A 8 22.31 72.94 -6.48
N SER A 9 22.26 73.07 -7.80
CA SER A 9 21.55 72.11 -8.66
C SER A 9 22.24 70.75 -8.72
N GLY A 10 23.58 70.72 -8.74
CA GLY A 10 24.35 69.47 -8.64
C GLY A 10 24.18 68.76 -7.30
N ALA A 11 24.13 69.51 -6.20
CA ALA A 11 23.85 68.97 -4.87
C ALA A 11 22.40 68.45 -4.76
N LEU A 12 21.43 69.16 -5.34
CA LEU A 12 20.02 68.74 -5.36
C LEU A 12 19.82 67.48 -6.21
N TRP A 13 20.49 67.38 -7.36
CA TRP A 13 20.49 66.19 -8.21
C TRP A 13 21.14 64.98 -7.50
N SER A 14 22.26 65.20 -6.81
CA SER A 14 22.92 64.16 -6.01
C SER A 14 22.05 63.70 -4.83
N PHE A 15 21.32 64.63 -4.21
CA PHE A 15 20.36 64.32 -3.14
C PHE A 15 19.16 63.52 -3.66
N LEU A 16 18.62 63.88 -4.83
CA LEU A 16 17.54 63.15 -5.50
C LEU A 16 17.98 61.75 -5.92
N LEU A 17 19.19 61.60 -6.46
CA LEU A 17 19.77 60.28 -6.78
C LEU A 17 19.91 59.42 -5.52
N CYS A 18 20.42 59.99 -4.42
CA CYS A 18 20.52 59.28 -3.14
C CYS A 18 19.15 58.84 -2.61
N LEU A 19 18.12 59.70 -2.70
CA LEU A 19 16.75 59.33 -2.33
C LEU A 19 16.19 58.19 -3.20
N PHE A 20 16.44 58.22 -4.51
CA PHE A 20 16.05 57.15 -5.42
C PHE A 20 16.76 55.84 -5.10
N ASP A 21 18.07 55.87 -4.84
CA ASP A 21 18.86 54.69 -4.48
C ASP A 21 18.38 54.08 -3.16
N VAL A 22 18.08 54.91 -2.15
CA VAL A 22 17.52 54.47 -0.87
C VAL A 22 16.12 53.86 -1.06
N ALA A 23 15.25 54.51 -1.84
CA ALA A 23 13.91 53.99 -2.13
C ALA A 23 13.97 52.64 -2.88
N PHE A 24 14.85 52.51 -3.87
CA PHE A 24 15.06 51.27 -4.63
C PHE A 24 15.67 50.16 -3.76
N PHE A 25 16.61 50.49 -2.87
CA PHE A 25 17.16 49.56 -1.89
C PHE A 25 16.06 49.02 -0.97
N TRP A 26 15.22 49.88 -0.40
CA TRP A 26 14.13 49.45 0.47
C TRP A 26 13.03 48.71 -0.30
N GLN A 27 12.73 49.10 -1.54
CA GLN A 27 11.80 48.35 -2.41
C GLN A 27 12.32 46.92 -2.66
N ARG A 28 13.61 46.76 -2.99
CA ARG A 28 14.23 45.43 -3.17
C ARG A 28 14.25 44.63 -1.88
N LYS A 29 14.57 45.27 -0.74
CA LYS A 29 14.60 44.62 0.56
C LYS A 29 13.20 44.19 1.02
N LEU A 30 12.19 45.03 0.79
CA LEU A 30 10.79 44.72 1.08
C LEU A 30 10.28 43.60 0.16
N TYR A 31 10.59 43.65 -1.13
CA TYR A 31 10.27 42.58 -2.06
C TYR A 31 10.96 41.26 -1.67
N ALA A 32 12.25 41.29 -1.33
CA ALA A 32 12.98 40.12 -0.85
C ALA A 32 12.37 39.57 0.45
N TRP A 33 11.99 40.43 1.38
CA TRP A 33 11.33 40.03 2.63
C TRP A 33 9.94 39.42 2.37
N PHE A 34 9.14 40.00 1.47
CA PHE A 34 7.83 39.46 1.09
C PHE A 34 7.92 38.17 0.25
N THR A 35 9.02 37.96 -0.47
CA THR A 35 9.26 36.74 -1.28
C THR A 35 10.08 35.68 -0.56
N GLN A 36 10.62 35.99 0.63
CA GLN A 36 11.35 35.04 1.46
C GLN A 36 10.38 33.97 1.96
N LYS A 37 10.49 32.77 1.36
CA LYS A 37 9.71 31.60 1.78
C LYS A 37 10.06 31.28 3.23
N SER A 38 9.04 31.04 4.05
CA SER A 38 9.27 30.56 5.42
C SER A 38 9.90 29.16 5.38
N GLN A 39 10.61 28.77 6.44
CA GLN A 39 11.16 27.41 6.57
C GLN A 39 10.07 26.34 6.40
N ARG A 40 8.86 26.60 6.91
CA ARG A 40 7.68 25.78 6.71
C ARG A 40 7.32 25.60 5.23
N ASP A 41 7.30 26.70 4.47
CA ASP A 41 6.94 26.66 3.05
C ASP A 41 7.97 25.89 2.22
N LEU A 42 9.26 26.04 2.56
CA LEU A 42 10.35 25.28 1.95
C LEU A 42 10.22 23.78 2.24
N LEU A 43 9.85 23.40 3.48
CA LEU A 43 9.64 22.00 3.85
C LEU A 43 8.41 21.40 3.18
N LEU A 44 7.32 22.15 3.05
CA LEU A 44 6.14 21.73 2.27
C LEU A 44 6.50 21.54 0.79
N GLU A 45 7.31 22.43 0.22
CA GLU A 45 7.81 22.28 -1.16
C GLU A 45 8.75 21.07 -1.30
N ALA A 46 9.55 20.76 -0.28
CA ALA A 46 10.38 19.55 -0.26
C ALA A 46 9.52 18.28 -0.22
N ILE A 47 8.47 18.24 0.60
CA ILE A 47 7.47 17.16 0.63
C ILE A 47 6.77 17.02 -0.72
N ASP A 48 6.40 18.14 -1.34
CA ASP A 48 5.70 18.17 -2.62
C ASP A 48 6.59 17.70 -3.79
N ASN A 49 7.91 17.87 -3.68
CA ASN A 49 8.89 17.53 -4.74
C ASN A 49 9.69 16.26 -4.48
N ALA A 50 9.51 15.61 -3.32
CA ALA A 50 10.23 14.40 -2.95
C ALA A 50 10.01 13.28 -3.98
N LYS A 51 11.10 12.62 -4.36
CA LYS A 51 11.09 11.48 -5.29
C LYS A 51 11.26 10.15 -4.59
N LEU A 52 11.92 10.19 -3.43
CA LEU A 52 12.15 9.04 -2.56
C LEU A 52 11.36 9.20 -1.26
N PHE A 53 11.09 8.08 -0.62
CA PHE A 53 10.39 8.11 0.65
C PHE A 53 11.23 8.72 1.75
N GLU A 54 12.51 8.40 1.78
CA GLU A 54 13.45 8.81 2.82
C GLU A 54 13.60 10.33 2.81
N GLU A 55 13.57 10.94 1.61
CA GLU A 55 13.51 12.40 1.43
C GLU A 55 12.20 12.97 1.99
N TRP A 56 11.07 12.32 1.67
CA TRP A 56 9.75 12.73 2.16
C TRP A 56 9.64 12.61 3.68
N GLU A 57 10.13 11.51 4.26
CA GLU A 57 10.11 11.21 5.68
C GLU A 57 11.00 12.20 6.46
N ALA A 58 12.22 12.45 5.97
CA ALA A 58 13.10 13.44 6.58
C ALA A 58 12.51 14.86 6.56
N ALA A 59 11.85 15.25 5.45
CA ALA A 59 11.15 16.53 5.36
C ALA A 59 9.91 16.58 6.27
N ALA A 60 9.17 15.48 6.39
CA ALA A 60 8.02 15.33 7.27
C ALA A 60 8.40 15.47 8.75
N TYR A 61 9.49 14.83 9.20
CA TYR A 61 9.98 14.96 10.57
C TYR A 61 10.37 16.40 10.91
N LYS A 62 11.12 17.06 10.02
CA LYS A 62 11.51 18.46 10.19
C LYS A 62 10.29 19.39 10.19
N LEU A 63 9.29 19.09 9.37
CA LEU A 63 8.05 19.86 9.34
C LEU A 63 7.26 19.70 10.64
N ASP A 64 7.22 18.48 11.20
CA ASP A 64 6.58 18.22 12.48
C ASP A 64 7.26 18.98 13.63
N GLU A 65 8.59 19.09 13.62
CA GLU A 65 9.37 19.89 14.58
C GLU A 65 9.06 21.39 14.46
N VAL A 66 9.02 21.95 13.24
CA VAL A 66 8.67 23.38 13.02
C VAL A 66 7.22 23.71 13.41
N LEU A 67 6.32 22.72 13.38
CA LEU A 67 4.89 22.88 13.70
C LEU A 67 4.53 22.44 15.13
N ASP A 68 5.51 22.07 15.95
CA ASP A 68 5.32 21.52 17.31
C ASP A 68 4.42 20.27 17.35
N TYR A 69 4.37 19.50 16.26
CA TYR A 69 3.59 18.27 16.16
C TYR A 69 4.31 17.09 16.82
N ASP A 70 5.63 17.15 16.93
CA ASP A 70 6.47 16.25 17.72
C ASP A 70 6.07 16.26 19.22
N LEU A 71 5.86 17.45 19.81
CA LEU A 71 5.39 17.60 21.18
C LEU A 71 4.01 16.95 21.35
N TRP A 72 3.14 17.08 20.36
CA TRP A 72 1.86 16.38 20.37
C TRP A 72 2.04 14.86 20.33
N ARG A 73 3.01 14.32 19.60
CA ARG A 73 3.28 12.87 19.55
C ARG A 73 3.75 12.33 20.90
N GLN A 74 4.57 13.10 21.62
CA GLN A 74 5.08 12.75 22.96
C GLN A 74 3.97 12.71 24.01
N VAL A 75 2.98 13.62 23.92
CA VAL A 75 1.86 13.62 24.86
C VAL A 75 0.93 12.43 24.59
N ALA A 76 0.98 11.41 25.45
CA ALA A 76 0.13 10.21 25.33
C ALA A 76 -1.38 10.53 25.32
N LYS A 77 -1.85 11.47 26.16
CA LYS A 77 -3.28 11.77 26.30
C LYS A 77 -3.91 12.25 24.99
N SER A 78 -4.99 11.59 24.57
CA SER A 78 -5.81 11.99 23.42
C SER A 78 -7.26 11.56 23.62
N LYS A 79 -8.19 12.23 22.92
CA LYS A 79 -9.62 11.87 22.90
C LYS A 79 -9.94 10.79 21.87
N HIS A 80 -9.00 10.46 20.99
CA HIS A 80 -9.24 9.58 19.84
C HIS A 80 -8.89 8.11 20.10
N TYR A 81 -8.20 7.81 21.21
CA TYR A 81 -7.88 6.44 21.64
C TYR A 81 -7.81 6.37 23.16
N ASP A 82 -7.98 5.16 23.70
CA ASP A 82 -7.86 4.90 25.14
C ASP A 82 -6.38 4.71 25.54
N HIS A 83 -5.71 5.82 25.79
CA HIS A 83 -4.33 5.84 26.25
C HIS A 83 -4.11 5.11 27.58
N ARG A 84 -5.11 5.01 28.46
CA ARG A 84 -4.96 4.33 29.75
C ARG A 84 -4.91 2.83 29.55
N LEU A 85 -5.83 2.30 28.74
CA LEU A 85 -5.85 0.88 28.37
C LEU A 85 -4.54 0.46 27.71
N ILE A 86 -4.04 1.24 26.75
CA ILE A 86 -2.79 0.94 26.05
C ILE A 86 -1.60 1.00 27.00
N ASN A 87 -1.53 2.01 27.87
CA ASN A 87 -0.43 2.12 28.83
C ASN A 87 -0.42 0.97 29.87
N GLN A 88 -1.60 0.57 30.36
CA GLN A 88 -1.73 -0.58 31.26
C GLN A 88 -1.27 -1.88 30.59
N ARG A 89 -1.66 -2.10 29.33
CA ARG A 89 -1.23 -3.27 28.55
C ARG A 89 0.27 -3.26 28.28
N LEU A 90 0.82 -2.10 27.93
CA LEU A 90 2.25 -1.92 27.73
C LEU A 90 3.03 -2.26 29.01
N SER A 91 2.58 -1.73 30.15
CA SER A 91 3.21 -1.99 31.46
C SER A 91 3.16 -3.48 31.82
N ALA A 92 2.01 -4.14 31.64
CA ALA A 92 1.88 -5.58 31.89
C ALA A 92 2.78 -6.44 30.98
N LEU A 93 3.01 -6.02 29.74
CA LEU A 93 3.96 -6.69 28.84
C LEU A 93 5.41 -6.50 29.27
N TYR A 94 5.76 -5.33 29.81
CA TYR A 94 7.10 -5.11 30.37
C TYR A 94 7.31 -5.93 31.64
N GLU A 95 6.38 -5.88 32.60
CA GLU A 95 6.44 -6.66 33.83
C GLU A 95 6.60 -8.16 33.56
N ALA A 96 5.77 -8.73 32.68
CA ALA A 96 5.86 -10.15 32.32
C ALA A 96 7.18 -10.54 31.63
N GLN A 97 7.83 -9.60 30.92
CA GLN A 97 9.13 -9.84 30.31
C GLN A 97 10.29 -9.68 31.29
N GLU A 98 10.21 -8.72 32.20
CA GLU A 98 11.21 -8.51 33.26
C GLU A 98 11.25 -9.72 34.22
N ASP A 99 10.08 -10.30 34.50
CA ASP A 99 9.94 -11.49 35.35
C ASP A 99 10.26 -12.81 34.61
N ASP A 100 10.59 -12.77 33.31
CA ASP A 100 10.75 -13.94 32.41
C ASP A 100 9.54 -14.91 32.44
N ASP A 101 8.34 -14.38 32.70
CA ASP A 101 7.09 -15.14 32.73
C ASP A 101 6.52 -15.32 31.31
N ILE A 102 7.04 -16.33 30.63
CA ILE A 102 6.61 -16.66 29.27
C ILE A 102 5.13 -17.05 29.19
N LEU A 103 4.56 -17.65 30.25
CA LEU A 103 3.15 -18.04 30.27
C LEU A 103 2.25 -16.81 30.42
N GLY A 104 2.67 -15.85 31.26
CA GLY A 104 2.06 -14.52 31.35
C GLY A 104 2.05 -13.80 30.00
N VAL A 105 3.18 -13.77 29.30
CA VAL A 105 3.27 -13.20 27.95
C VAL A 105 2.31 -13.90 26.98
N ILE A 106 2.26 -15.24 26.98
CA ILE A 106 1.32 -16.00 26.13
C ILE A 106 -0.13 -15.63 26.45
N ASN A 107 -0.49 -15.52 27.72
CA ASN A 107 -1.84 -15.14 28.13
C ASN A 107 -2.20 -13.72 27.67
N LEU A 108 -1.28 -12.76 27.79
CA LEU A 108 -1.46 -11.39 27.33
C LEU A 108 -1.62 -11.31 25.80
N LEU A 109 -0.83 -12.06 25.05
CA LEU A 109 -0.93 -12.13 23.59
C LEU A 109 -2.27 -12.77 23.16
N ARG A 110 -2.64 -13.91 23.74
CA ARG A 110 -3.89 -14.61 23.36
C ARG A 110 -5.16 -13.83 23.71
N SER A 111 -5.17 -13.12 24.85
CA SER A 111 -6.35 -12.39 25.34
C SER A 111 -6.45 -10.95 24.80
N GLY A 112 -5.38 -10.41 24.22
CA GLY A 112 -5.23 -8.97 23.97
C GLY A 112 -5.08 -8.52 22.53
N LEU A 113 -4.78 -9.44 21.62
CA LEU A 113 -4.40 -9.09 20.26
C LEU A 113 -5.61 -8.82 19.36
N VAL A 114 -6.09 -7.58 19.45
CA VAL A 114 -7.09 -7.01 18.54
C VAL A 114 -6.45 -5.87 17.76
N ARG A 115 -6.55 -5.90 16.42
CA ARG A 115 -5.90 -4.91 15.52
C ARG A 115 -6.29 -3.45 15.84
N ASN A 116 -7.53 -3.20 16.27
CA ASN A 116 -7.99 -1.87 16.68
C ASN A 116 -8.26 -1.76 18.20
N LEU A 117 -7.39 -2.35 19.03
CA LEU A 117 -7.48 -2.22 20.48
C LEU A 117 -7.48 -0.73 20.90
N GLY A 118 -8.40 -0.33 21.77
CA GLY A 118 -8.45 1.05 22.29
C GLY A 118 -8.61 2.13 21.21
N ASN A 119 -9.03 1.79 19.99
CA ASN A 119 -9.14 2.68 18.84
C ASN A 119 -7.80 3.25 18.31
N ILE A 120 -6.69 2.51 18.46
CA ILE A 120 -5.35 2.93 18.00
C ILE A 120 -5.23 3.12 16.47
N THR A 121 -6.15 2.56 15.69
CA THR A 121 -6.11 2.65 14.21
C THR A 121 -6.91 3.84 13.66
N ALA A 122 -7.44 4.71 14.51
CA ALA A 122 -8.26 5.84 14.11
C ALA A 122 -7.48 6.84 13.25
N SER A 123 -7.97 7.16 12.04
CA SER A 123 -7.28 8.00 11.06
C SER A 123 -6.91 9.40 11.59
N ARG A 124 -7.70 9.95 12.54
CA ARG A 124 -7.42 11.24 13.19
C ARG A 124 -6.07 11.29 13.93
N LEU A 125 -5.55 10.15 14.37
CA LEU A 125 -4.26 10.02 15.05
C LEU A 125 -3.08 10.09 14.08
N TYR A 126 -3.32 9.89 12.78
CA TYR A 126 -2.30 9.86 11.74
C TYR A 126 -2.38 11.08 10.82
N ASN A 127 -3.46 11.86 10.90
CA ASN A 127 -3.64 13.10 10.15
C ASN A 127 -3.00 14.32 10.81
N ARG A 128 -2.64 14.24 12.10
CA ARG A 128 -2.16 15.40 12.84
C ARG A 128 -0.68 15.69 12.62
N ALA A 129 0.16 14.67 12.72
CA ALA A 129 1.58 14.75 12.40
C ALA A 129 1.84 14.18 11.00
N TYR A 130 2.94 14.55 10.37
CA TYR A 130 3.33 14.07 9.04
C TYR A 130 4.06 12.73 9.10
N ALA A 131 5.05 12.60 9.99
CA ALA A 131 5.93 11.43 10.02
C ALA A 131 5.36 10.26 10.84
N GLY A 132 4.48 10.51 11.82
CA GLY A 132 4.05 9.45 12.73
C GLY A 132 2.77 9.69 13.51
N THR A 133 2.59 8.88 14.55
CA THR A 133 1.43 8.97 15.46
C THR A 133 1.90 9.18 16.90
N LYS A 134 1.02 8.93 17.88
CA LYS A 134 1.36 8.97 19.30
C LYS A 134 2.44 7.95 19.61
N LEU A 135 3.50 8.37 20.30
CA LEU A 135 4.63 7.49 20.67
C LEU A 135 4.15 6.28 21.48
N LEU A 136 3.22 6.46 22.42
CA LEU A 136 2.64 5.36 23.19
C LEU A 136 2.05 4.24 22.31
N ILE A 137 1.49 4.57 21.14
CA ILE A 137 0.96 3.57 20.20
C ILE A 137 2.10 2.85 19.47
N GLU A 138 3.11 3.60 19.04
CA GLU A 138 4.31 3.06 18.38
C GLU A 138 5.07 2.13 19.34
N ASP A 139 5.27 2.54 20.59
CA ASP A 139 5.92 1.76 21.65
C ASP A 139 5.14 0.47 21.96
N TYR A 140 3.80 0.58 22.09
CA TYR A 140 2.95 -0.59 22.32
C TYR A 140 3.05 -1.64 21.20
N VAL A 141 2.96 -1.22 19.94
CA VAL A 141 3.05 -2.15 18.81
C VAL A 141 4.44 -2.76 18.71
N THR A 142 5.49 -1.97 18.93
CA THR A 142 6.87 -2.44 18.95
C THR A 142 7.09 -3.46 20.05
N GLN A 143 6.57 -3.20 21.26
CA GLN A 143 6.70 -4.09 22.40
C GLN A 143 5.93 -5.41 22.19
N VAL A 144 4.76 -5.37 21.56
CA VAL A 144 4.01 -6.58 21.19
C VAL A 144 4.78 -7.40 20.15
N ALA A 145 5.32 -6.74 19.12
CA ALA A 145 6.17 -7.40 18.12
C ALA A 145 7.39 -8.07 18.76
N TYR A 146 8.05 -7.37 19.68
CA TYR A 146 9.16 -7.92 20.47
C TYR A 146 8.74 -9.10 21.35
N ALA A 147 7.57 -9.04 22.00
CA ALA A 147 7.05 -10.15 22.79
C ALA A 147 6.79 -11.42 21.94
N ILE A 148 6.29 -11.25 20.71
CA ILE A 148 6.12 -12.35 19.76
C ILE A 148 7.47 -12.91 19.34
N GLU A 149 8.44 -12.05 19.03
CA GLU A 149 9.79 -12.48 18.70
C GLU A 149 10.43 -13.26 19.85
N ASN A 150 10.36 -12.75 21.08
CA ASN A 150 10.87 -13.41 22.28
C ASN A 150 10.21 -14.80 22.47
N LEU A 151 8.88 -14.89 22.33
CA LEU A 151 8.16 -16.16 22.36
C LEU A 151 8.66 -17.15 21.29
N THR A 152 8.97 -16.68 20.08
CA THR A 152 9.46 -17.55 19.01
C THR A 152 10.88 -18.06 19.28
N GLN A 153 11.74 -17.23 19.87
CA GLN A 153 13.13 -17.54 20.19
C GLN A 153 13.28 -18.34 21.48
N TYR A 154 12.31 -18.28 22.40
CA TYR A 154 12.35 -18.94 23.70
C TYR A 154 12.75 -20.43 23.60
N PRO A 155 13.71 -20.92 24.39
CA PRO A 155 14.19 -22.30 24.27
C PRO A 155 13.09 -23.30 24.65
N THR A 156 12.92 -24.33 23.83
CA THR A 156 11.95 -25.41 24.05
C THR A 156 12.72 -26.69 24.35
N SER A 157 12.91 -27.01 25.63
CA SER A 157 13.48 -28.30 26.04
C SER A 157 12.35 -29.30 26.30
N ARG A 158 12.57 -30.59 26.01
CA ARG A 158 11.62 -31.65 26.41
C ARG A 158 11.45 -31.76 27.93
N ASN A 159 12.43 -31.24 28.69
CA ASN A 159 12.48 -31.27 30.15
C ASN A 159 12.43 -29.86 30.76
N SER A 160 11.95 -28.83 30.04
CA SER A 160 11.81 -27.50 30.65
C SER A 160 10.65 -27.50 31.65
N ASP A 161 10.94 -27.13 32.90
CA ASP A 161 9.97 -26.98 34.00
C ASP A 161 8.84 -25.97 33.70
N THR A 162 8.99 -25.17 32.64
CA THR A 162 8.01 -24.17 32.18
C THR A 162 6.86 -24.75 31.34
N GLY A 163 6.94 -26.03 30.92
CA GLY A 163 5.85 -26.71 30.21
C GLY A 163 5.62 -26.31 28.74
N LEU A 164 6.42 -25.39 28.17
CA LEU A 164 6.26 -24.94 26.77
C LEU A 164 6.98 -25.87 25.77
N THR A 165 6.26 -26.84 25.24
CA THR A 165 6.76 -27.71 24.15
C THR A 165 6.82 -26.97 22.80
N ASN A 166 7.60 -27.48 21.85
CA ASN A 166 7.61 -26.96 20.47
C ASN A 166 6.22 -26.99 19.81
N GLN A 167 5.43 -28.03 20.10
CA GLN A 167 4.09 -28.15 19.56
C GLN A 167 3.14 -27.14 20.22
N ALA A 168 3.19 -27.00 21.55
CA ALA A 168 2.41 -25.97 22.25
C ALA A 168 2.73 -24.56 21.74
N LYS A 169 4.01 -24.27 21.46
CA LYS A 169 4.41 -22.99 20.84
C LYS A 169 3.80 -22.79 19.45
N LEU A 170 3.81 -23.83 18.62
CA LEU A 170 3.17 -23.77 17.30
C LEU A 170 1.68 -23.52 17.40
N ASP A 171 1.01 -24.20 18.33
CA ASP A 171 -0.44 -24.08 18.54
C ASP A 171 -0.77 -22.66 19.03
N VAL A 172 0.01 -22.11 19.97
CA VAL A 172 -0.15 -20.72 20.42
C VAL A 172 0.03 -19.73 19.27
N LEU A 173 1.09 -19.85 18.46
CA LEU A 173 1.31 -18.94 17.32
C LEU A 173 0.22 -19.08 16.25
N HIS A 174 -0.23 -20.31 15.99
CA HIS A 174 -1.30 -20.59 15.05
C HIS A 174 -2.63 -19.96 15.50
N ASP A 175 -3.03 -20.21 16.75
CA ASP A 175 -4.26 -19.70 17.35
C ASP A 175 -4.24 -18.17 17.43
N THR A 176 -3.10 -17.60 17.83
CA THR A 176 -2.93 -16.14 17.95
C THR A 176 -3.02 -15.47 16.58
N ARG A 177 -2.39 -16.06 15.55
CA ARG A 177 -2.52 -15.57 14.18
C ARG A 177 -3.96 -15.65 13.67
N GLN A 178 -4.66 -16.75 13.97
CA GLN A 178 -6.05 -16.91 13.58
C GLN A 178 -6.97 -15.88 14.27
N ALA A 179 -6.72 -15.59 15.56
CA ALA A 179 -7.47 -14.58 16.30
C ALA A 179 -7.19 -13.15 15.81
N PHE A 180 -5.95 -12.83 15.46
CA PHE A 180 -5.57 -11.49 14.97
C PHE A 180 -6.12 -11.21 13.55
N GLY A 181 -6.21 -12.24 12.71
CA GLY A 181 -6.66 -12.14 11.32
C GLY A 181 -5.65 -11.47 10.38
N ARG A 182 -5.99 -11.42 9.09
CA ARG A 182 -5.07 -11.02 8.01
C ARG A 182 -5.47 -9.76 7.28
N SER A 183 -4.50 -9.17 6.60
CA SER A 183 -4.66 -8.02 5.72
C SER A 183 -4.75 -8.45 4.25
N VAL A 184 -5.55 -7.74 3.46
CA VAL A 184 -5.63 -7.88 2.00
C VAL A 184 -5.36 -6.55 1.31
N LEU A 185 -4.63 -6.58 0.20
CA LEU A 185 -4.54 -5.45 -0.72
C LEU A 185 -5.61 -5.59 -1.80
N VAL A 186 -6.57 -4.65 -1.83
CA VAL A 186 -7.62 -4.56 -2.84
C VAL A 186 -7.25 -3.50 -3.86
N LEU A 187 -6.98 -3.93 -5.08
CA LEU A 187 -6.75 -3.07 -6.24
C LEU A 187 -8.09 -2.90 -6.96
N GLN A 188 -8.79 -1.82 -6.63
CA GLN A 188 -10.07 -1.52 -7.27
C GLN A 188 -9.85 -0.96 -8.68
N GLY A 189 -10.38 -1.66 -9.69
CA GLY A 189 -10.38 -1.22 -11.07
C GLY A 189 -11.46 -0.20 -11.39
N GLY A 190 -11.51 0.18 -12.67
CA GLY A 190 -12.54 1.06 -13.21
C GLY A 190 -12.08 2.45 -13.66
N GLN A 191 -10.76 2.65 -13.76
CA GLN A 191 -10.18 3.98 -13.93
C GLN A 191 -8.98 3.93 -14.87
N VAL A 192 -8.68 5.10 -15.44
CA VAL A 192 -7.60 5.31 -16.41
C VAL A 192 -6.21 5.33 -15.76
N PHE A 193 -6.17 5.47 -14.43
CA PHE A 193 -4.95 5.60 -13.62
C PHE A 193 -4.47 4.26 -13.06
N GLY A 194 -4.73 3.15 -13.76
CA GLY A 194 -4.34 1.80 -13.31
C GLY A 194 -2.84 1.65 -13.00
N LEU A 195 -1.99 2.44 -13.66
CA LEU A 195 -0.55 2.49 -13.41
C LEU A 195 -0.20 3.02 -12.00
N CYS A 196 -1.07 3.82 -11.37
CA CYS A 196 -0.86 4.25 -9.99
C CYS A 196 -0.87 3.05 -9.02
N HIS A 197 -1.62 1.97 -9.32
CA HIS A 197 -1.60 0.77 -8.48
C HIS A 197 -0.21 0.11 -8.46
N LEU A 198 0.55 0.19 -9.55
CA LEU A 198 1.92 -0.31 -9.61
C LEU A 198 2.82 0.43 -8.62
N GLY A 199 2.68 1.76 -8.55
CA GLY A 199 3.36 2.60 -7.57
C GLY A 199 2.95 2.28 -6.13
N VAL A 200 1.67 2.03 -5.87
CA VAL A 200 1.19 1.63 -4.54
C VAL A 200 1.81 0.30 -4.12
N VAL A 201 1.78 -0.71 -4.99
CA VAL A 201 2.41 -2.01 -4.72
C VAL A 201 3.91 -1.85 -4.48
N LYS A 202 4.60 -1.04 -5.29
CA LYS A 202 6.03 -0.77 -5.14
C LYS A 202 6.36 -0.13 -3.79
N ALA A 203 5.61 0.90 -3.40
CA ALA A 203 5.80 1.54 -2.11
C ALA A 203 5.55 0.58 -0.93
N LEU A 204 4.50 -0.25 -1.00
CA LEU A 204 4.23 -1.25 0.05
C LEU A 204 5.34 -2.31 0.10
N HIS A 205 5.78 -2.79 -1.05
CA HIS A 205 6.78 -3.85 -1.16
C HIS A 205 8.16 -3.41 -0.63
N LEU A 206 8.64 -2.22 -1.03
CA LEU A 206 9.93 -1.67 -0.57
C LEU A 206 10.02 -1.51 0.96
N ARG A 207 8.88 -1.45 1.65
CA ARG A 207 8.82 -1.29 3.12
C ARG A 207 8.39 -2.57 3.84
N GLY A 208 8.27 -3.69 3.14
CA GLY A 208 7.80 -4.95 3.72
C GLY A 208 6.34 -4.91 4.20
N LEU A 209 5.52 -4.01 3.66
CA LEU A 209 4.11 -3.82 4.03
C LEU A 209 3.14 -4.43 2.99
N LEU A 210 3.64 -5.11 1.96
CA LEU A 210 2.80 -5.74 0.95
C LEU A 210 2.12 -7.01 1.52
N PRO A 211 0.78 -7.04 1.63
CA PRO A 211 0.08 -8.22 2.14
C PRO A 211 0.23 -9.41 1.19
N ARG A 212 0.22 -10.63 1.76
CA ARG A 212 0.27 -11.88 0.97
C ARG A 212 -1.00 -12.14 0.16
N ILE A 213 -2.13 -11.55 0.58
CA ILE A 213 -3.43 -11.70 -0.09
C ILE A 213 -3.65 -10.46 -0.93
N ILE A 214 -3.84 -10.66 -2.24
CA ILE A 214 -4.04 -9.58 -3.21
C ILE A 214 -5.34 -9.86 -3.94
N ALA A 215 -6.20 -8.85 -4.01
CA ALA A 215 -7.47 -8.88 -4.71
C ALA A 215 -7.49 -7.80 -5.78
N GLY A 216 -7.97 -8.12 -6.98
CA GLY A 216 -8.06 -7.18 -8.07
C GLY A 216 -9.38 -7.27 -8.83
N THR A 217 -9.89 -6.09 -9.21
CA THR A 217 -11.08 -5.95 -10.05
C THR A 217 -10.70 -5.17 -11.31
N ALA A 218 -11.19 -5.58 -12.50
CA ALA A 218 -10.91 -4.93 -13.79
C ALA A 218 -9.42 -4.56 -14.00
N THR A 219 -9.07 -3.28 -14.15
CA THR A 219 -7.66 -2.84 -14.32
C THR A 219 -6.78 -3.25 -13.15
N GLY A 220 -7.32 -3.27 -11.92
CA GLY A 220 -6.63 -3.76 -10.73
C GLY A 220 -6.38 -5.27 -10.77
N ALA A 221 -7.23 -6.06 -11.46
CA ALA A 221 -7.00 -7.49 -11.68
C ALA A 221 -5.77 -7.76 -12.56
N LEU A 222 -5.49 -6.88 -13.54
CA LEU A 222 -4.28 -6.97 -14.37
C LEU A 222 -3.03 -6.80 -13.51
N ILE A 223 -3.00 -5.74 -12.69
CA ILE A 223 -1.87 -5.46 -11.80
C ILE A 223 -1.75 -6.55 -10.74
N ALA A 224 -2.87 -7.02 -10.16
CA ALA A 224 -2.87 -8.12 -9.21
C ALA A 224 -2.29 -9.40 -9.83
N ALA A 225 -2.69 -9.77 -11.04
CA ALA A 225 -2.19 -10.93 -11.77
C ALA A 225 -0.66 -10.85 -11.96
N LEU A 226 -0.16 -9.70 -12.39
CA LEU A 226 1.27 -9.45 -12.55
C LEU A 226 2.03 -9.63 -11.22
N VAL A 227 1.50 -9.06 -10.13
CA VAL A 227 2.13 -9.14 -8.80
C VAL A 227 2.05 -10.54 -8.19
N GLY A 228 1.00 -11.31 -8.53
CA GLY A 228 0.78 -12.66 -8.02
C GLY A 228 1.66 -13.74 -8.66
N VAL A 229 2.19 -13.47 -9.86
CA VAL A 229 2.99 -14.41 -10.67
C VAL A 229 4.50 -14.24 -10.45
N HIS A 230 4.93 -13.03 -10.13
CA HIS A 230 6.33 -12.71 -9.87
C HIS A 230 6.67 -12.99 -8.40
N THR A 231 7.82 -13.62 -8.18
CA THR A 231 8.37 -13.81 -6.84
C THR A 231 8.78 -12.47 -6.22
N GLU A 232 9.07 -12.45 -4.92
CA GLU A 232 9.55 -11.26 -4.19
C GLU A 232 10.73 -10.57 -4.89
N ASP A 233 11.72 -11.36 -5.34
CA ASP A 233 12.94 -10.85 -5.98
C ASP A 233 12.68 -10.32 -7.40
N GLU A 234 11.87 -11.04 -8.20
CA GLU A 234 11.50 -10.65 -9.56
C GLU A 234 10.59 -9.39 -9.59
N LEU A 235 9.84 -9.15 -8.51
CA LEU A 235 8.80 -8.13 -8.47
C LEU A 235 9.39 -6.72 -8.61
N LEU A 236 10.53 -6.42 -7.98
CA LEU A 236 11.11 -5.08 -8.00
C LEU A 236 11.56 -4.65 -9.41
N GLU A 237 12.15 -5.58 -10.18
CA GLU A 237 12.54 -5.32 -11.56
C GLU A 237 11.33 -5.00 -12.44
N PHE A 238 10.21 -5.71 -12.21
CA PHE A 238 8.95 -5.45 -12.90
C PHE A 238 8.33 -4.10 -12.48
N LEU A 239 8.28 -3.82 -11.17
CA LEU A 239 7.69 -2.61 -10.59
C LEU A 239 8.41 -1.31 -11.01
N THR A 240 9.69 -1.40 -11.37
CA THR A 240 10.46 -0.26 -11.93
C THR A 240 10.17 0.01 -13.42
N GLY A 241 9.22 -0.72 -14.02
CA GLY A 241 8.77 -0.49 -15.40
C GLY A 241 9.81 -0.84 -16.46
N ARG A 242 10.91 -1.51 -16.11
CA ARG A 242 11.99 -1.89 -17.02
C ARG A 242 11.61 -3.04 -17.95
N ASN A 243 10.78 -3.97 -17.48
CA ASN A 243 10.37 -5.18 -18.21
C ASN A 243 8.94 -5.14 -18.77
N ILE A 244 8.22 -4.02 -18.64
CA ILE A 244 6.89 -3.90 -19.25
C ILE A 244 7.12 -3.69 -20.75
N ASP A 245 6.91 -4.74 -21.54
CA ASP A 245 7.05 -4.68 -22.99
C ASP A 245 5.96 -3.78 -23.59
N LEU A 246 6.29 -2.49 -23.75
CA LEU A 246 5.44 -1.50 -24.37
C LEU A 246 5.43 -1.61 -25.89
N THR A 247 6.20 -2.53 -26.49
CA THR A 247 6.25 -2.66 -27.95
C THR A 247 4.88 -3.01 -28.52
N ALA A 248 4.00 -3.68 -27.77
CA ALA A 248 2.60 -3.90 -28.16
C ALA A 248 1.77 -2.60 -28.24
N PHE A 249 2.13 -1.54 -27.50
CA PHE A 249 1.50 -0.22 -27.59
C PHE A 249 2.06 0.62 -28.76
N SER A 250 3.33 0.40 -29.15
CA SER A 250 4.01 1.15 -30.22
C SER A 250 3.91 0.49 -31.60
N ASN A 251 3.94 -0.84 -31.66
CA ASN A 251 3.94 -1.62 -32.89
C ASN A 251 2.50 -1.92 -33.33
N ARG A 252 1.80 -0.89 -33.82
CA ARG A 252 0.90 -1.14 -34.95
C ARG A 252 1.67 -0.85 -36.24
N PRO A 253 1.82 -1.82 -37.15
CA PRO A 253 2.12 -1.50 -38.53
C PRO A 253 0.95 -0.65 -39.04
N TYR A 254 1.30 0.53 -39.54
CA TYR A 254 0.44 1.38 -40.34
C TYR A 254 -0.19 0.51 -41.42
N ARG A 255 -1.51 0.23 -41.31
CA ARG A 255 -2.25 -0.46 -42.37
C ARG A 255 -2.17 0.48 -43.57
N ASN A 256 -1.34 0.13 -44.55
CA ASN A 256 -1.12 0.89 -45.78
C ASN A 256 -2.46 1.36 -46.35
N GLY A 257 -2.68 2.68 -46.41
CA GLY A 257 -3.76 3.24 -47.22
C GLY A 257 -4.61 4.39 -46.67
N ALA A 258 -4.27 5.10 -45.59
CA ALA A 258 -5.02 6.32 -45.24
C ALA A 258 -4.17 7.37 -44.50
N GLN A 259 -3.94 8.48 -45.21
CA GLN A 259 -3.59 9.85 -44.80
C GLN A 259 -3.05 10.09 -43.38
N VAL A 260 -1.95 10.84 -43.30
CA VAL A 260 -1.36 11.47 -42.12
C VAL A 260 -2.44 11.96 -41.13
N THR A 261 -2.77 11.16 -40.11
CA THR A 261 -3.79 11.53 -39.12
C THR A 261 -3.15 12.34 -38.00
N THR A 262 -3.59 13.58 -37.83
CA THR A 262 -3.17 14.53 -36.80
C THR A 262 -3.36 13.97 -35.39
N ARG A 263 -2.49 14.34 -34.43
CA ARG A 263 -2.56 14.00 -32.98
C ARG A 263 -3.97 14.17 -32.38
N LEU A 264 -4.72 15.15 -32.92
CA LEU A 264 -6.12 15.44 -32.58
C LEU A 264 -7.10 14.31 -32.95
N GLN A 265 -6.92 13.64 -34.09
CA GLN A 265 -7.82 12.58 -34.56
C GLN A 265 -7.64 11.29 -33.75
N THR A 266 -6.39 11.00 -33.31
CA THR A 266 -6.10 9.95 -32.33
C THR A 266 -6.69 10.25 -30.95
N MET A 267 -6.65 11.51 -30.50
CA MET A 267 -7.28 11.95 -29.24
C MET A 267 -8.80 11.85 -29.32
N ILE A 268 -9.44 12.33 -30.38
CA ILE A 268 -10.90 12.23 -30.58
C ILE A 268 -11.34 10.76 -30.65
N ARG A 269 -10.55 9.89 -31.30
CA ARG A 269 -10.83 8.44 -31.32
C ARG A 269 -10.71 7.81 -29.93
N ARG A 270 -9.79 8.28 -29.08
CA ARG A 270 -9.62 7.81 -27.69
C ARG A 270 -10.71 8.35 -26.78
N VAL A 271 -11.09 9.62 -26.91
CA VAL A 271 -12.17 10.26 -26.15
C VAL A 271 -13.53 9.66 -26.53
N LYS A 272 -13.79 9.42 -27.82
CA LYS A 272 -15.02 8.75 -28.29
C LYS A 272 -15.08 7.30 -27.80
N ARG A 273 -13.95 6.58 -27.74
CA ARG A 273 -13.88 5.24 -27.14
C ARG A 273 -13.98 5.27 -25.61
N TRP A 274 -13.40 6.25 -24.96
CA TRP A 274 -13.56 6.45 -23.52
C TRP A 274 -15.03 6.72 -23.15
N TRP A 275 -15.71 7.57 -23.92
CA TRP A 275 -17.11 7.90 -23.74
C TRP A 275 -18.03 6.69 -23.99
N ASN A 276 -17.74 5.87 -25.00
CA ASN A 276 -18.61 4.76 -25.40
C ASN A 276 -18.22 3.39 -24.81
N GLN A 277 -16.95 3.16 -24.47
CA GLN A 277 -16.36 1.85 -24.14
C GLN A 277 -15.62 1.81 -22.79
N GLY A 278 -15.31 2.95 -22.16
CA GLY A 278 -14.78 2.95 -20.78
C GLY A 278 -13.34 2.50 -20.57
N HIS A 279 -12.67 1.94 -21.58
CA HIS A 279 -11.26 1.57 -21.54
C HIS A 279 -10.50 2.15 -22.74
N PHE A 280 -9.19 2.38 -22.55
CA PHE A 280 -8.30 2.89 -23.61
C PHE A 280 -7.72 1.79 -24.50
N LEU A 281 -7.67 0.56 -23.97
CA LEU A 281 -6.92 -0.58 -24.50
C LEU A 281 -7.83 -1.56 -25.24
N ASP A 282 -7.33 -2.01 -26.39
CA ASP A 282 -7.97 -3.05 -27.21
C ASP A 282 -7.84 -4.41 -26.51
N VAL A 283 -8.90 -5.21 -26.49
CA VAL A 283 -8.95 -6.50 -25.78
C VAL A 283 -7.86 -7.45 -26.30
N GLY A 284 -7.60 -7.45 -27.61
CA GLY A 284 -6.54 -8.28 -28.20
C GLY A 284 -5.11 -7.82 -27.82
N VAL A 285 -4.90 -6.53 -27.62
CA VAL A 285 -3.61 -6.01 -27.11
C VAL A 285 -3.44 -6.37 -25.64
N LEU A 286 -4.51 -6.31 -24.88
CA LEU A 286 -4.50 -6.70 -23.47
C LEU A 286 -4.25 -8.20 -23.30
N GLU A 287 -4.83 -9.04 -24.15
CA GLU A 287 -4.58 -10.48 -24.19
C GLU A 287 -3.10 -10.78 -24.49
N GLN A 288 -2.53 -10.15 -25.52
CA GLN A 288 -1.11 -10.32 -25.86
C GLN A 288 -0.20 -9.86 -24.72
N LEU A 289 -0.48 -8.71 -24.12
CA LEU A 289 0.28 -8.17 -22.99
C LEU A 289 0.20 -9.09 -21.77
N LEU A 290 -0.99 -9.60 -21.44
CA LEU A 290 -1.16 -10.52 -20.33
C LEU A 290 -0.44 -11.84 -20.60
N ARG A 291 -0.58 -12.43 -21.79
CA ARG A 291 0.13 -13.68 -22.13
C ARG A 291 1.64 -13.50 -22.12
N ALA A 292 2.16 -12.37 -22.59
CA ALA A 292 3.60 -12.10 -22.58
C ALA A 292 4.17 -11.93 -21.15
N ASN A 293 3.42 -11.32 -20.24
CA ASN A 293 3.90 -11.01 -18.88
C ASN A 293 3.52 -12.04 -17.81
N VAL A 294 2.37 -12.70 -17.94
CA VAL A 294 1.84 -13.70 -16.99
C VAL A 294 2.20 -15.12 -17.44
N GLY A 295 2.29 -15.36 -18.75
CA GLY A 295 2.39 -16.70 -19.31
C GLY A 295 1.12 -17.52 -19.09
N ASP A 296 1.18 -18.81 -19.42
CA ASP A 296 0.09 -19.76 -19.22
C ASP A 296 0.14 -20.38 -17.81
N LEU A 297 0.12 -19.53 -16.79
CA LEU A 297 0.09 -19.96 -15.38
C LEU A 297 -1.33 -20.04 -14.85
N THR A 298 -1.60 -21.10 -14.07
CA THR A 298 -2.84 -21.26 -13.32
C THR A 298 -2.77 -20.61 -11.93
N PHE A 299 -3.92 -20.43 -11.27
CA PHE A 299 -3.95 -19.90 -9.90
C PHE A 299 -3.19 -20.79 -8.91
N GLU A 300 -3.28 -22.11 -9.07
CA GLU A 300 -2.55 -23.06 -8.22
C GLU A 300 -1.04 -22.98 -8.46
N GLU A 301 -0.60 -22.96 -9.72
CA GLU A 301 0.82 -22.85 -10.07
C GLU A 301 1.42 -21.54 -9.56
N ALA A 302 0.71 -20.43 -9.72
CA ALA A 302 1.15 -19.13 -9.20
C ALA A 302 1.25 -19.15 -7.66
N TYR A 303 0.27 -19.72 -6.96
CA TYR A 303 0.34 -19.87 -5.50
C TYR A 303 1.49 -20.79 -5.08
N ALA A 304 1.73 -21.87 -5.81
CA ALA A 304 2.84 -22.79 -5.53
C ALA A 304 4.19 -22.07 -5.64
N LYS A 305 4.35 -21.23 -6.68
CA LYS A 305 5.56 -20.43 -6.97
C LYS A 305 5.77 -19.29 -5.96
N THR A 306 4.76 -18.45 -5.73
CA THR A 306 4.94 -17.16 -5.01
C THR A 306 4.45 -17.19 -3.56
N LYS A 307 3.63 -18.18 -3.19
CA LYS A 307 2.90 -18.24 -1.90
C LYS A 307 2.01 -17.02 -1.63
N ARG A 308 1.73 -16.20 -2.66
CA ARG A 308 0.77 -15.09 -2.60
C ARG A 308 -0.60 -15.58 -3.04
N VAL A 309 -1.62 -15.20 -2.31
CA VAL A 309 -3.00 -15.54 -2.61
C VAL A 309 -3.57 -14.50 -3.57
N LEU A 310 -3.62 -14.84 -4.86
CA LEU A 310 -4.23 -14.01 -5.88
C LEU A 310 -5.74 -14.26 -5.94
N ASN A 311 -6.51 -13.17 -5.90
CA ASN A 311 -7.96 -13.17 -6.06
C ASN A 311 -8.36 -12.23 -7.21
N ILE A 312 -9.13 -12.74 -8.17
CA ILE A 312 -9.71 -11.96 -9.27
C ILE A 312 -11.22 -12.02 -9.18
N THR A 313 -11.87 -10.86 -9.19
CA THR A 313 -13.33 -10.78 -9.21
C THR A 313 -13.86 -10.73 -10.63
N VAL A 314 -14.88 -11.52 -10.92
CA VAL A 314 -15.53 -11.56 -12.24
C VAL A 314 -17.04 -11.51 -12.08
N THR A 315 -17.70 -10.76 -12.95
CA THR A 315 -19.17 -10.62 -12.99
C THR A 315 -19.76 -11.42 -14.13
N THR A 316 -20.75 -12.26 -13.84
CA THR A 316 -21.42 -13.12 -14.83
C THR A 316 -22.89 -12.76 -15.01
N SER A 317 -23.45 -13.04 -16.20
CA SER A 317 -24.87 -12.78 -16.52
C SER A 317 -25.83 -13.87 -16.04
N SER A 318 -25.32 -15.08 -15.74
CA SER A 318 -26.14 -16.26 -15.44
C SER A 318 -25.83 -16.71 -14.02
N GLY A 319 -26.81 -16.59 -13.13
CA GLY A 319 -26.65 -16.95 -11.72
C GLY A 319 -26.52 -18.46 -11.55
N GLY A 320 -25.30 -18.94 -11.29
CA GLY A 320 -25.11 -20.23 -10.64
C GLY A 320 -23.88 -21.07 -11.04
N SER A 321 -23.32 -20.94 -12.25
CA SER A 321 -22.27 -21.89 -12.70
C SER A 321 -20.83 -21.47 -12.42
N VAL A 322 -20.55 -20.16 -12.34
CA VAL A 322 -19.20 -19.62 -12.14
C VAL A 322 -19.15 -18.78 -10.87
N PRO A 323 -18.21 -19.05 -9.94
CA PRO A 323 -17.99 -18.18 -8.78
C PRO A 323 -17.51 -16.79 -9.21
N ASN A 324 -18.09 -15.76 -8.60
CA ASN A 324 -17.69 -14.36 -8.84
C ASN A 324 -16.28 -14.02 -8.33
N LEU A 325 -15.66 -14.94 -7.57
CA LEU A 325 -14.33 -14.82 -6.99
C LEU A 325 -13.48 -16.02 -7.43
N LEU A 326 -12.45 -15.75 -8.22
CA LEU A 326 -11.51 -16.74 -8.74
C LEU A 326 -10.19 -16.66 -7.96
N ASN A 327 -9.78 -17.78 -7.37
CA ASN A 327 -8.53 -17.93 -6.66
C ASN A 327 -8.07 -19.40 -6.70
N TYR A 328 -6.94 -19.70 -6.05
CA TYR A 328 -6.38 -21.05 -6.02
C TYR A 328 -7.27 -22.10 -5.31
N LEU A 329 -8.25 -21.68 -4.49
CA LEU A 329 -9.21 -22.58 -3.83
C LEU A 329 -10.48 -22.79 -4.67
N THR A 330 -10.98 -21.74 -5.32
CA THR A 330 -12.25 -21.78 -6.07
C THR A 330 -12.07 -22.19 -7.52
N ALA A 331 -10.90 -21.90 -8.10
CA ALA A 331 -10.60 -22.12 -9.52
C ALA A 331 -9.09 -22.39 -9.72
N PRO A 332 -8.52 -23.47 -9.14
CA PRO A 332 -7.08 -23.76 -9.17
C PRO A 332 -6.49 -23.84 -10.58
N ASN A 333 -7.20 -24.51 -11.49
CA ASN A 333 -6.71 -24.84 -12.83
C ASN A 333 -6.96 -23.75 -13.87
N VAL A 334 -7.65 -22.65 -13.51
CA VAL A 334 -7.97 -21.57 -14.44
C VAL A 334 -6.73 -20.73 -14.72
N LEU A 335 -6.52 -20.38 -15.99
CA LEU A 335 -5.42 -19.52 -16.43
C LEU A 335 -5.66 -18.08 -16.00
N ILE A 336 -4.67 -17.51 -15.31
CA ILE A 336 -4.77 -16.18 -14.70
C ILE A 336 -5.01 -15.10 -15.76
N TRP A 337 -4.35 -15.17 -16.91
CA TRP A 337 -4.55 -14.20 -17.99
C TRP A 337 -5.99 -14.19 -18.50
N SER A 338 -6.64 -15.35 -18.58
CA SER A 338 -8.02 -15.46 -19.05
C SER A 338 -9.02 -14.91 -18.02
N ALA A 339 -8.77 -15.14 -16.74
CA ALA A 339 -9.54 -14.57 -15.64
C ALA A 339 -9.40 -13.03 -15.56
N ALA A 340 -8.19 -12.51 -15.71
CA ALA A 340 -7.92 -11.08 -15.73
C ALA A 340 -8.56 -10.38 -16.94
N LEU A 341 -8.59 -11.06 -18.10
CA LEU A 341 -9.28 -10.59 -19.29
C LEU A 341 -10.81 -10.59 -19.10
N ALA A 342 -11.38 -11.66 -18.52
CA ALA A 342 -12.80 -11.76 -18.21
C ALA A 342 -13.25 -10.67 -17.20
N SER A 343 -12.41 -10.34 -16.23
CA SER A 343 -12.66 -9.22 -15.29
C SER A 343 -12.70 -7.85 -15.98
N ASN A 344 -11.97 -7.69 -17.10
CA ASN A 344 -11.95 -6.47 -17.92
C ASN A 344 -12.94 -6.48 -19.08
N ALA A 345 -13.73 -7.56 -19.25
CA ALA A 345 -14.64 -7.70 -20.37
C ALA A 345 -15.70 -6.58 -20.35
N THR A 346 -15.73 -5.77 -21.41
CA THR A 346 -16.65 -4.64 -21.55
C THR A 346 -17.86 -5.03 -22.42
N ALA A 347 -19.08 -4.70 -21.99
CA ALA A 347 -20.35 -5.05 -22.65
C ALA A 347 -20.72 -4.15 -23.85
N SER A 348 -19.92 -3.17 -24.25
CA SER A 348 -20.33 -2.21 -25.29
C SER A 348 -19.67 -2.48 -26.66
N SER A 349 -20.09 -3.57 -27.28
CA SER A 349 -20.58 -3.61 -28.67
C SER A 349 -20.76 -5.08 -29.09
N ALA A 350 -21.82 -5.37 -29.83
CA ALA A 350 -22.08 -6.64 -30.53
C ALA A 350 -20.98 -7.07 -31.54
N LEU A 351 -19.80 -6.43 -31.50
CA LEU A 351 -18.63 -6.65 -32.34
C LEU A 351 -17.46 -7.29 -31.60
N PHE A 352 -17.56 -7.54 -30.29
CA PHE A 352 -16.47 -8.12 -29.50
C PHE A 352 -16.69 -9.62 -29.26
N HIS A 353 -15.64 -10.41 -29.52
CA HIS A 353 -15.57 -11.84 -29.24
C HIS A 353 -15.82 -12.07 -27.75
N SER A 354 -16.72 -13.00 -27.40
CA SER A 354 -16.92 -13.41 -26.01
C SER A 354 -15.59 -13.89 -25.43
N VAL A 355 -15.16 -13.32 -24.31
CA VAL A 355 -13.95 -13.78 -23.62
C VAL A 355 -14.22 -15.17 -23.07
N THR A 356 -13.56 -16.18 -23.64
CA THR A 356 -13.62 -17.56 -23.15
C THR A 356 -12.60 -17.72 -22.02
N MET A 357 -13.03 -18.17 -20.85
CA MET A 357 -12.09 -18.55 -19.80
C MET A 357 -11.45 -19.90 -20.12
N MET A 358 -10.15 -19.98 -19.83
CA MET A 358 -9.32 -21.13 -20.18
C MET A 358 -8.80 -21.78 -18.90
N CYS A 359 -8.67 -23.10 -18.89
CA CYS A 359 -8.07 -23.87 -17.82
C CYS A 359 -7.09 -24.91 -18.37
N LYS A 360 -6.20 -25.39 -17.51
CA LYS A 360 -5.42 -26.60 -17.80
C LYS A 360 -6.20 -27.84 -17.41
N ASP A 361 -6.20 -28.84 -18.27
CA ASP A 361 -6.66 -30.19 -17.92
C ASP A 361 -5.59 -30.94 -17.10
N GLU A 362 -5.88 -32.19 -16.73
CA GLU A 362 -4.96 -33.05 -15.97
C GLU A 362 -3.68 -33.39 -16.76
N GLU A 363 -3.74 -33.28 -18.09
CA GLU A 363 -2.64 -33.55 -19.02
C GLU A 363 -1.78 -32.30 -19.30
N GLY A 364 -2.22 -31.14 -18.78
CA GLY A 364 -1.56 -29.84 -18.95
C GLY A 364 -1.94 -29.10 -20.23
N ASN A 365 -2.91 -29.59 -21.02
CA ASN A 365 -3.39 -28.91 -22.21
C ASN A 365 -4.36 -27.77 -21.84
N ILE A 366 -4.33 -26.71 -22.65
CA ILE A 366 -5.15 -25.53 -22.45
C ILE A 366 -6.51 -25.73 -23.12
N VAL A 367 -7.56 -25.86 -22.32
CA VAL A 367 -8.94 -26.11 -22.78
C VAL A 367 -9.91 -25.03 -22.24
N PRO A 368 -11.04 -24.76 -22.93
CA PRO A 368 -12.07 -23.88 -22.41
C PRO A 368 -12.66 -24.42 -21.09
N TRP A 369 -12.83 -23.55 -20.10
CA TRP A 369 -13.36 -23.94 -18.81
C TRP A 369 -14.87 -24.24 -18.89
N THR A 370 -15.23 -25.52 -18.77
CA THR A 370 -16.61 -26.03 -18.96
C THR A 370 -17.68 -25.28 -18.14
N PRO A 371 -17.47 -24.92 -16.87
CA PRO A 371 -18.45 -24.14 -16.09
C PRO A 371 -18.74 -22.75 -16.67
N ALA A 372 -17.78 -22.18 -17.41
CA ALA A 372 -17.88 -20.86 -18.03
C ALA A 372 -18.25 -20.88 -19.52
N SER A 373 -18.33 -22.05 -20.17
CA SER A 373 -18.58 -22.14 -21.62
C SER A 373 -19.93 -21.56 -22.02
N ASN A 374 -20.93 -21.68 -21.15
CA ASN A 374 -22.29 -21.15 -21.36
C ASN A 374 -22.52 -19.80 -20.65
N THR A 375 -21.49 -19.21 -20.03
CA THR A 375 -21.63 -17.95 -19.29
C THR A 375 -21.15 -16.77 -20.09
N THR A 376 -22.00 -15.74 -20.17
CA THR A 376 -21.57 -14.43 -20.68
C THR A 376 -21.01 -13.59 -19.54
N PHE A 377 -19.73 -13.24 -19.64
CA PHE A 377 -19.10 -12.29 -18.74
C PHE A 377 -19.62 -10.87 -18.99
N ARG A 378 -19.92 -10.16 -17.90
CA ARG A 378 -20.34 -8.76 -17.93
C ARG A 378 -19.27 -7.88 -17.29
N PRO A 379 -19.25 -6.58 -17.60
CA PRO A 379 -18.40 -5.62 -16.89
C PRO A 379 -18.72 -5.61 -15.40
N TYR A 380 -17.71 -5.26 -14.61
CA TYR A 380 -17.85 -5.03 -13.17
C TYR A 380 -18.97 -4.03 -12.83
N THR A 381 -19.35 -3.13 -13.75
CA THR A 381 -20.43 -2.16 -13.58
C THR A 381 -21.83 -2.77 -13.52
N HIS A 382 -21.97 -4.03 -13.94
CA HIS A 382 -23.21 -4.80 -13.82
C HIS A 382 -23.26 -5.60 -12.52
N ALA A 383 -22.19 -5.59 -11.70
CA ALA A 383 -22.24 -6.15 -10.36
C ALA A 383 -23.37 -5.47 -9.56
N SER A 384 -24.33 -6.26 -9.11
CA SER A 384 -25.19 -5.91 -8.00
C SER A 384 -25.07 -7.08 -7.04
N TYR A 385 -24.15 -6.96 -6.10
CA TYR A 385 -23.99 -7.96 -5.06
C TYR A 385 -24.92 -7.59 -3.92
N ARG A 386 -25.71 -8.54 -3.43
CA ARG A 386 -26.22 -8.46 -2.07
C ARG A 386 -25.01 -8.56 -1.14
N ASP A 387 -25.02 -7.91 0.03
CA ASP A 387 -23.83 -7.83 0.90
C ASP A 387 -23.19 -9.21 1.18
N ARG A 388 -24.01 -10.25 1.29
CA ARG A 388 -23.60 -11.65 1.54
C ARG A 388 -22.97 -12.36 0.32
N GLU A 389 -23.17 -11.82 -0.88
CA GLU A 389 -22.60 -12.31 -2.15
C GLU A 389 -21.41 -11.47 -2.62
N SER A 390 -20.98 -10.48 -1.81
CA SER A 390 -19.87 -9.60 -2.19
C SER A 390 -18.54 -10.39 -2.25
N PRO A 391 -17.74 -10.23 -3.33
CA PRO A 391 -16.48 -10.93 -3.46
C PRO A 391 -15.50 -10.66 -2.31
N LEU A 392 -15.49 -9.42 -1.78
CA LEU A 392 -14.64 -9.04 -0.65
C LEU A 392 -15.05 -9.74 0.66
N HIS A 393 -16.35 -9.95 0.91
CA HIS A 393 -16.80 -10.72 2.08
C HIS A 393 -16.37 -12.18 1.96
N ARG A 394 -16.46 -12.76 0.77
CA ARG A 394 -15.99 -14.13 0.49
C ARG A 394 -14.47 -14.27 0.66
N ILE A 395 -13.68 -13.23 0.34
CA ILE A 395 -12.24 -13.20 0.66
C ILE A 395 -12.02 -13.20 2.18
N GLY A 396 -12.82 -12.42 2.92
CA GLY A 396 -12.87 -12.41 4.37
C GLY A 396 -13.06 -13.82 4.95
N GLU A 397 -14.08 -14.53 4.47
CA GLU A 397 -14.42 -15.89 4.91
C GLU A 397 -13.35 -16.93 4.54
N LEU A 398 -12.85 -16.92 3.30
CA LEU A 398 -11.90 -17.94 2.82
C LEU A 398 -10.51 -17.81 3.45
N PHE A 399 -10.07 -16.58 3.73
CA PHE A 399 -8.69 -16.32 4.15
C PHE A 399 -8.55 -15.66 5.52
N ASN A 400 -9.65 -15.56 6.28
CA ASN A 400 -9.71 -14.91 7.60
C ASN A 400 -9.17 -13.46 7.55
N VAL A 401 -9.64 -12.71 6.55
CA VAL A 401 -9.24 -11.32 6.33
C VAL A 401 -10.19 -10.40 7.08
N ASN A 402 -9.63 -9.50 7.88
CA ASN A 402 -10.39 -8.50 8.63
C ASN A 402 -9.91 -7.06 8.40
N HIS A 403 -8.78 -6.86 7.69
CA HIS A 403 -8.26 -5.54 7.36
C HIS A 403 -8.08 -5.39 5.84
N PHE A 404 -8.65 -4.32 5.28
CA PHE A 404 -8.63 -4.06 3.85
C PHE A 404 -7.78 -2.83 3.54
N ILE A 405 -6.71 -3.00 2.77
CA ILE A 405 -5.92 -1.89 2.21
C ILE A 405 -6.44 -1.68 0.80
N VAL A 406 -7.12 -0.57 0.54
CA VAL A 406 -7.81 -0.35 -0.73
C VAL A 406 -7.09 0.70 -1.52
N SER A 407 -6.50 0.31 -2.65
CA SER A 407 -5.93 1.25 -3.62
C SER A 407 -7.03 1.72 -4.55
N GLN A 408 -7.38 3.01 -4.44
CA GLN A 408 -8.43 3.63 -5.23
C GLN A 408 -7.84 4.69 -6.16
N ALA A 409 -7.80 4.41 -7.46
CA ALA A 409 -7.27 5.35 -8.45
C ALA A 409 -8.38 6.23 -9.08
N ARG A 410 -9.26 6.83 -8.26
CA ARG A 410 -10.49 7.52 -8.71
C ARG A 410 -10.30 9.04 -8.87
N PRO A 411 -10.25 9.59 -10.09
CA PRO A 411 -9.87 10.97 -10.35
C PRO A 411 -10.99 11.99 -10.12
N TYR A 412 -12.26 11.60 -10.29
CA TYR A 412 -13.41 12.47 -10.03
C TYR A 412 -13.73 12.60 -8.53
N LEU A 413 -13.30 11.62 -7.73
CA LEU A 413 -13.41 11.64 -6.28
C LEU A 413 -12.15 12.21 -5.61
N ALA A 414 -10.98 12.23 -6.26
CA ALA A 414 -9.74 12.66 -5.62
C ALA A 414 -9.71 14.09 -5.02
N PRO A 415 -10.46 15.09 -5.52
CA PRO A 415 -10.57 16.37 -4.81
C PRO A 415 -11.46 16.30 -3.54
N PHE A 416 -12.20 15.20 -3.33
CA PHE A 416 -13.37 15.12 -2.44
C PHE A 416 -13.34 13.93 -1.46
N LEU A 417 -12.94 12.73 -1.89
CA LEU A 417 -12.39 11.69 -1.02
C LEU A 417 -11.03 12.19 -0.58
N ARG A 418 -11.00 12.78 0.61
CA ARG A 418 -9.75 12.85 1.36
C ARG A 418 -9.32 11.41 1.54
N SER A 419 -8.09 11.07 1.17
CA SER A 419 -7.45 9.88 1.72
C SER A 419 -7.72 9.89 3.23
N ASP A 420 -8.04 8.73 3.81
CA ASP A 420 -8.24 8.64 5.26
C ASP A 420 -7.07 9.28 6.02
N LEU A 421 -5.90 9.29 5.35
CA LEU A 421 -4.63 9.84 5.75
C LEU A 421 -4.26 11.07 4.90
N HIS A 422 -4.65 12.27 5.36
CA HIS A 422 -4.28 13.55 4.76
C HIS A 422 -3.85 14.51 5.88
N HIS A 423 -2.68 15.12 5.73
CA HIS A 423 -2.22 16.18 6.63
C HIS A 423 -2.95 17.49 6.32
N PRO A 424 -3.39 18.28 7.31
CA PRO A 424 -4.01 19.57 7.04
C PRO A 424 -3.03 20.43 6.23
N ASN A 425 -3.34 20.66 4.95
CA ASN A 425 -2.52 21.50 4.09
C ASN A 425 -2.74 22.96 4.52
N PRO A 426 -1.75 23.64 5.10
CA PRO A 426 -1.91 24.99 5.63
C PRO A 426 -2.20 26.02 4.52
N LYS A 427 -1.82 25.71 3.28
CA LYS A 427 -2.03 26.59 2.12
C LYS A 427 -3.53 26.78 1.80
N GLN A 428 -4.41 25.91 2.29
CA GLN A 428 -5.87 26.00 2.08
C GLN A 428 -6.62 26.77 3.19
N ASP A 429 -5.94 27.15 4.29
CA ASP A 429 -6.61 27.68 5.49
C ASP A 429 -7.13 29.12 5.37
N GLY A 430 -6.65 29.93 4.41
CA GLY A 430 -6.96 31.37 4.39
C GLY A 430 -8.25 31.78 3.67
N ARG A 431 -8.60 31.14 2.54
CA ARG A 431 -9.71 31.59 1.66
C ARG A 431 -10.77 30.51 1.34
N LEU A 432 -10.45 29.22 1.49
CA LEU A 432 -11.32 28.11 1.11
C LEU A 432 -12.08 27.49 2.31
N ARG A 433 -11.84 27.95 3.55
CA ARG A 433 -12.47 27.40 4.76
C ARG A 433 -14.00 27.46 4.77
N LEU A 434 -14.60 28.50 4.17
CA LEU A 434 -16.05 28.69 4.11
C LEU A 434 -16.72 27.95 2.93
N SER A 435 -16.03 27.74 1.81
CA SER A 435 -16.60 27.09 0.63
C SER A 435 -16.52 25.56 0.69
N MET A 436 -15.50 25.01 1.35
CA MET A 436 -15.32 23.56 1.48
C MET A 436 -16.48 22.79 2.15
N PRO A 437 -17.13 23.28 3.24
CA PRO A 437 -18.29 22.58 3.80
C PRO A 437 -19.50 22.61 2.87
N ILE A 438 -19.75 23.71 2.14
CA ILE A 438 -20.84 23.81 1.17
C ILE A 438 -20.59 22.86 -0.01
N LEU A 439 -19.37 22.88 -0.55
CA LEU A 439 -18.97 21.98 -1.63
C LEU A 439 -19.09 20.51 -1.21
N ARG A 440 -18.69 20.18 0.03
CA ARG A 440 -18.86 18.85 0.60
C ARG A 440 -20.34 18.45 0.70
N LEU A 441 -21.21 19.35 1.15
CA LEU A 441 -22.65 19.10 1.19
C LEU A 441 -23.22 18.84 -0.21
N VAL A 442 -22.84 19.64 -1.20
CA VAL A 442 -23.27 19.43 -2.60
C VAL A 442 -22.83 18.06 -3.10
N VAL A 443 -21.59 17.66 -2.84
CA VAL A 443 -21.07 16.36 -3.26
C VAL A 443 -21.81 15.22 -2.56
N LEU A 444 -22.03 15.31 -1.25
CA LEU A 444 -22.78 14.32 -0.50
C LEU A 444 -24.23 14.20 -1.00
N GLU A 445 -24.88 15.32 -1.33
CA GLU A 445 -26.23 15.32 -1.91
C GLU A 445 -26.23 14.68 -3.29
N VAL A 446 -25.27 15.02 -4.16
CA VAL A 446 -25.13 14.37 -5.48
C VAL A 446 -24.93 12.87 -5.33
N GLN A 447 -24.04 12.43 -4.44
CA GLN A 447 -23.83 11.01 -4.15
C GLN A 447 -25.12 10.35 -3.66
N HIS A 448 -25.81 10.97 -2.71
CA HIS A 448 -27.06 10.46 -2.16
C HIS A 448 -28.15 10.32 -3.24
N ARG A 449 -28.32 11.34 -4.10
CA ARG A 449 -29.27 11.29 -5.22
C ARG A 449 -28.92 10.21 -6.23
N LEU A 450 -27.64 10.00 -6.49
CA LEU A 450 -27.23 8.96 -7.40
C LEU A 450 -27.40 7.55 -6.79
N GLN A 451 -27.17 7.38 -5.49
CA GLN A 451 -27.50 6.14 -4.79
C GLN A 451 -29.01 5.85 -4.86
N GLN A 452 -29.86 6.86 -4.64
CA GLN A 452 -31.32 6.72 -4.81
C GLN A 452 -31.68 6.31 -6.24
N LEU A 453 -31.02 6.86 -7.26
CA LEU A 453 -31.25 6.48 -8.66
C LEU A 453 -30.78 5.06 -8.98
N ASP A 454 -29.71 4.57 -8.34
CA ASP A 454 -29.23 3.20 -8.49
C ASP A 454 -30.19 2.21 -7.82
N GLU A 455 -30.68 2.51 -6.62
CA GLU A 455 -31.71 1.72 -5.93
C GLU A 455 -33.02 1.65 -6.72
N LEU A 456 -33.39 2.75 -7.38
CA LEU A 456 -34.57 2.80 -8.27
C LEU A 456 -34.32 2.16 -9.64
N GLY A 457 -33.09 1.70 -9.93
CA GLY A 457 -32.71 1.08 -11.21
C GLY A 457 -32.71 2.04 -12.41
N LEU A 458 -32.79 3.35 -12.17
CA LEU A 458 -32.86 4.39 -13.20
C LEU A 458 -31.49 4.93 -13.61
N LEU A 459 -30.43 4.51 -12.92
CA LEU A 459 -29.10 5.04 -13.14
C LEU A 459 -28.47 4.49 -14.43
N PRO A 460 -28.03 5.36 -15.37
CA PRO A 460 -27.35 4.92 -16.58
C PRO A 460 -26.08 4.11 -16.25
N LEU A 461 -25.88 2.98 -16.93
CA LEU A 461 -24.71 2.09 -16.75
C LEU A 461 -23.36 2.82 -16.84
N SER A 462 -23.29 3.87 -17.67
CA SER A 462 -22.11 4.73 -17.83
C SER A 462 -21.77 5.52 -16.57
N ILE A 463 -22.80 5.95 -15.81
CA ILE A 463 -22.66 6.70 -14.55
C ILE A 463 -22.44 5.72 -13.39
N ARG A 464 -23.07 4.54 -13.45
CA ARG A 464 -22.90 3.45 -12.48
C ARG A 464 -21.44 3.05 -12.29
N ARG A 465 -20.69 3.06 -13.39
CA ARG A 465 -19.24 2.86 -13.45
C ARG A 465 -18.44 3.77 -12.51
N PHE A 466 -18.94 4.97 -12.27
CA PHE A 466 -18.30 6.00 -11.46
C PHE A 466 -18.87 6.09 -10.04
N LEU A 467 -19.82 5.23 -9.64
CA LEU A 467 -20.52 5.37 -8.36
C LEU A 467 -20.68 4.08 -7.57
N LEU A 468 -20.53 2.92 -8.23
CA LEU A 468 -20.45 1.66 -7.50
C LEU A 468 -19.12 1.63 -6.72
N ASP A 469 -19.18 2.13 -5.50
CA ASP A 469 -18.26 1.72 -4.46
C ASP A 469 -18.56 0.26 -4.14
N GLU A 470 -17.55 -0.59 -4.30
CA GLU A 470 -17.64 -1.94 -3.76
C GLU A 470 -17.69 -1.80 -2.24
N ASN A 471 -18.80 -2.24 -1.63
CA ASN A 471 -18.95 -2.23 -0.18
C ASN A 471 -17.83 -3.05 0.44
N ILE A 472 -16.99 -2.39 1.25
CA ILE A 472 -15.90 -3.06 1.96
C ILE A 472 -16.46 -3.56 3.30
N PRO A 473 -16.44 -4.88 3.57
CA PRO A 473 -17.16 -5.48 4.69
C PRO A 473 -16.52 -5.24 6.07
N GLY A 474 -15.48 -4.41 6.17
CA GLY A 474 -14.70 -4.23 7.40
C GLY A 474 -13.83 -2.98 7.41
N PRO A 475 -13.02 -2.79 8.46
CA PRO A 475 -12.17 -1.62 8.61
C PRO A 475 -11.15 -1.54 7.46
N SER A 476 -11.31 -0.50 6.66
CA SER A 476 -10.51 -0.24 5.47
C SER A 476 -9.60 0.96 5.63
N LEU A 477 -8.42 0.90 5.03
CA LEU A 477 -7.60 2.07 4.76
C LEU A 477 -7.61 2.35 3.25
N THR A 478 -8.14 3.50 2.86
CA THR A 478 -8.18 3.92 1.46
C THR A 478 -6.95 4.74 1.07
N LEU A 479 -6.24 4.28 0.05
CA LEU A 479 -5.08 4.94 -0.55
C LEU A 479 -5.54 5.59 -1.86
N VAL A 480 -5.56 6.92 -1.88
CA VAL A 480 -6.05 7.72 -3.01
C VAL A 480 -4.92 8.62 -3.49
N PRO A 481 -4.47 8.50 -4.76
CA PRO A 481 -3.51 9.43 -5.33
C PRO A 481 -4.11 10.83 -5.52
N GLU A 482 -3.34 11.87 -5.24
CA GLU A 482 -3.76 13.27 -5.44
C GLU A 482 -3.64 13.65 -6.92
N PHE A 483 -4.73 13.99 -7.60
CA PHE A 483 -4.72 14.38 -9.02
C PHE A 483 -4.87 15.89 -9.19
N THR A 484 -4.04 16.49 -10.06
CA THR A 484 -4.16 17.87 -10.52
C THR A 484 -4.91 17.91 -11.86
N PRO A 485 -5.53 19.06 -12.23
CA PRO A 485 -6.23 19.18 -13.52
C PRO A 485 -5.34 18.85 -14.74
N GLY A 486 -4.03 19.15 -14.68
CA GLY A 486 -3.07 18.83 -15.73
C GLY A 486 -2.91 17.32 -15.98
N ASP A 487 -3.20 16.49 -14.98
CA ASP A 487 -3.04 15.04 -15.05
C ASP A 487 -4.11 14.38 -15.91
N PHE A 488 -5.30 14.98 -15.98
CA PHE A 488 -6.34 14.55 -16.89
C PHE A 488 -5.95 14.77 -18.35
N PHE A 489 -5.16 15.81 -18.66
CA PHE A 489 -4.64 16.04 -20.00
C PHE A 489 -3.52 15.05 -20.35
N LYS A 490 -2.57 14.81 -19.42
CA LYS A 490 -1.49 13.82 -19.60
C LYS A 490 -2.01 12.40 -19.88
N LEU A 491 -3.15 12.07 -19.28
CA LEU A 491 -3.83 10.79 -19.47
C LEU A 491 -4.27 10.52 -20.92
N LEU A 492 -4.55 11.58 -21.68
CA LEU A 492 -5.00 11.50 -23.07
C LEU A 492 -3.84 11.32 -24.06
N GLU A 493 -2.61 11.55 -23.60
CA GLU A 493 -1.39 11.40 -24.38
C GLU A 493 -0.98 9.92 -24.53
N ASN A 494 -0.04 9.64 -25.43
CA ASN A 494 0.49 8.29 -25.56
C ASN A 494 1.28 7.94 -24.29
N PRO A 495 1.16 6.71 -23.74
CA PRO A 495 1.98 6.28 -22.63
C PRO A 495 3.45 6.22 -23.09
N THR A 496 4.22 7.23 -22.72
CA THR A 496 5.69 7.21 -22.80
C THR A 496 6.26 6.60 -21.52
N ARG A 497 7.52 6.16 -21.55
CA ARG A 497 8.21 5.65 -20.36
C ARG A 497 8.24 6.68 -19.22
N GLU A 498 8.49 7.94 -19.55
CA GLU A 498 8.44 9.06 -18.60
C GLU A 498 7.04 9.26 -18.00
N ALA A 499 5.99 9.08 -18.80
CA ALA A 499 4.61 9.15 -18.29
C ALA A 499 4.33 7.98 -17.33
N MET A 500 4.86 6.78 -17.57
CA MET A 500 4.74 5.66 -16.64
C MET A 500 5.45 5.94 -15.32
N ASP A 501 6.71 6.38 -15.36
CA ASP A 501 7.47 6.74 -14.16
C ASP A 501 6.73 7.82 -13.35
N TYR A 502 6.10 8.78 -14.03
CA TYR A 502 5.24 9.78 -13.40
C TYR A 502 4.03 9.17 -12.68
N TRP A 503 3.28 8.25 -13.31
CA TRP A 503 2.13 7.59 -12.68
C TRP A 503 2.53 6.64 -11.55
N ILE A 504 3.66 5.94 -11.67
CA ILE A 504 4.22 5.09 -10.63
C ILE A 504 4.60 5.94 -9.42
N LEU A 505 5.36 7.03 -9.62
CA LEU A 505 5.73 7.94 -8.53
C LEU A 505 4.51 8.52 -7.83
N LYS A 506 3.47 8.86 -8.59
CA LYS A 506 2.22 9.36 -8.03
C LYS A 506 1.48 8.32 -7.19
N GLY A 507 1.50 7.06 -7.62
CA GLY A 507 1.02 5.94 -6.84
C GLY A 507 1.81 5.76 -5.55
N GLU A 508 3.15 5.80 -5.61
CA GLU A 508 4.01 5.70 -4.45
C GLU A 508 3.71 6.79 -3.42
N ARG A 509 3.61 8.05 -3.86
CA ARG A 509 3.29 9.21 -3.02
C ARG A 509 2.00 9.09 -2.25
N SER A 510 0.99 8.42 -2.82
CA SER A 510 -0.28 8.16 -2.11
C SER A 510 -0.13 7.25 -0.89
N VAL A 511 0.95 6.44 -0.85
CA VAL A 511 1.24 5.54 0.26
C VAL A 511 2.06 6.21 1.35
N TRP A 512 2.90 7.20 1.02
CA TRP A 512 3.89 7.75 1.96
C TRP A 512 3.26 8.29 3.26
N PRO A 513 2.20 9.13 3.22
CA PRO A 513 1.46 9.55 4.42
C PRO A 513 0.85 8.39 5.21
N ALA A 514 0.57 7.28 4.51
CA ALA A 514 -0.09 6.11 5.06
C ALA A 514 0.85 5.08 5.69
N VAL A 515 2.16 5.19 5.46
CA VAL A 515 3.15 4.20 5.89
C VAL A 515 3.06 3.94 7.39
N THR A 516 3.03 4.97 8.23
CA THR A 516 2.98 4.81 9.69
C THR A 516 1.69 4.11 10.13
N ALA A 517 0.54 4.48 9.56
CA ALA A 517 -0.72 3.82 9.86
C ALA A 517 -0.75 2.35 9.39
N LEU A 518 -0.10 2.04 8.27
CA LEU A 518 0.05 0.68 7.76
C LEU A 518 1.00 -0.14 8.63
N LYS A 519 2.14 0.43 9.06
CA LYS A 519 3.08 -0.20 10.00
C LYS A 519 2.36 -0.62 11.28
N ILE A 520 1.60 0.27 11.90
CA ILE A 520 0.83 -0.02 13.12
C ILE A 520 -0.17 -1.16 12.92
N ARG A 521 -0.84 -1.22 11.75
CA ARG A 521 -1.86 -2.25 11.46
C ARG A 521 -1.29 -3.61 11.04
N CYS A 522 -0.08 -3.63 10.46
CA CYS A 522 0.50 -4.83 9.84
C CYS A 522 1.68 -5.41 10.62
N ALA A 523 2.39 -4.65 11.46
CA ALA A 523 3.61 -5.11 12.13
C ALA A 523 3.39 -6.41 12.93
N ILE A 524 2.32 -6.47 13.73
CA ILE A 524 1.97 -7.66 14.52
C ILE A 524 1.68 -8.86 13.62
N GLU A 525 0.95 -8.66 12.52
CA GLU A 525 0.63 -9.73 11.55
C GLU A 525 1.90 -10.30 10.91
N VAL A 526 2.81 -9.42 10.50
CA VAL A 526 4.09 -9.79 9.88
C VAL A 526 4.93 -10.61 10.86
N GLU A 527 5.06 -10.17 12.11
CA GLU A 527 5.84 -10.90 13.12
C GLU A 527 5.20 -12.24 13.51
N LEU A 528 3.87 -12.33 13.59
CA LEU A 528 3.18 -13.60 13.81
C LEU A 528 3.41 -14.59 12.66
N ASP A 529 3.30 -14.13 11.40
CA ASP A 529 3.53 -14.98 10.24
C ASP A 529 5.00 -15.41 10.11
N ARG A 530 5.95 -14.53 10.46
CA ARG A 530 7.39 -14.83 10.52
C ARG A 530 7.68 -15.86 11.61
N GLY A 531 7.18 -15.62 12.82
CA GLY A 531 7.32 -16.51 13.97
C GLY A 531 6.76 -17.90 13.69
N TYR A 532 5.57 -17.99 13.12
CA TYR A 532 4.95 -19.25 12.74
C TYR A 532 5.79 -20.03 11.71
N GLN A 533 6.34 -19.36 10.69
CA GLN A 533 7.18 -20.00 9.69
C GLN A 533 8.49 -20.52 10.28
N LEU A 534 9.11 -19.76 11.18
CA LEU A 534 10.36 -20.15 11.84
C LEU A 534 10.18 -21.41 12.68
N VAL A 535 9.15 -21.44 13.55
CA VAL A 535 8.90 -22.60 14.42
C VAL A 535 8.44 -23.81 13.60
N ARG A 536 7.68 -23.61 12.52
CA ARG A 536 7.26 -24.70 11.62
C ARG A 536 8.47 -25.35 10.93
N ARG A 537 9.45 -24.56 10.49
CA ARG A 537 10.70 -25.07 9.89
C ARG A 537 11.59 -25.81 10.89
N ARG A 538 11.48 -25.50 12.19
CA ARG A 538 12.19 -26.21 13.27
C ARG A 538 11.59 -27.58 13.59
N LYS A 539 10.47 -28.00 12.96
CA LYS A 539 10.09 -29.42 12.99
C LYS A 539 11.22 -30.22 12.35
N PRO A 540 11.87 -31.14 13.07
CA PRO A 540 12.85 -32.01 12.46
C PRO A 540 12.12 -32.90 11.46
N PHE A 541 12.70 -33.06 10.27
CA PHE A 541 12.54 -34.30 9.52
C PHE A 541 12.68 -35.45 10.50
N ASP A 542 11.76 -36.40 10.44
CA ASP A 542 11.77 -37.60 11.27
C ASP A 542 13.19 -38.14 11.41
N PHE A 543 13.65 -38.30 12.64
CA PHE A 543 14.82 -39.11 12.96
C PHE A 543 14.48 -40.57 12.64
N ALA A 544 14.46 -40.91 11.35
CA ALA A 544 14.45 -42.28 10.89
C ALA A 544 15.87 -42.83 11.09
N THR A 545 16.00 -43.68 12.11
CA THR A 545 17.02 -44.73 12.25
C THR A 545 18.48 -44.29 12.28
N SER A 546 18.95 -43.85 13.46
CA SER A 546 20.29 -44.23 13.91
C SER A 546 20.24 -45.63 14.54
N GLY A 547 19.97 -46.65 13.72
CA GLY A 547 20.26 -48.04 14.06
C GLY A 547 21.58 -48.37 13.40
N GLY A 548 22.65 -48.50 14.18
CA GLY A 548 23.96 -48.86 13.66
C GLY A 548 23.95 -50.30 13.14
N ILE A 549 24.23 -50.50 11.85
CA ILE A 549 24.80 -51.74 11.30
C ILE A 549 25.78 -51.36 10.17
N THR A 550 26.91 -52.04 10.21
CA THR A 550 28.13 -51.96 9.42
C THR A 550 27.99 -52.35 7.94
N GLY A 551 28.73 -51.65 7.06
CA GLY A 551 29.48 -52.23 5.91
C GLY A 551 28.73 -52.43 4.60
N GLY A 552 29.32 -51.96 3.49
CA GLY A 552 28.99 -52.42 2.13
C GLY A 552 29.05 -51.34 1.05
N ASP A 553 30.05 -51.48 0.19
CA ASP A 553 30.49 -50.60 -0.90
C ASP A 553 29.59 -50.65 -2.17
N ASN A 554 29.52 -49.51 -2.89
CA ASN A 554 29.41 -49.33 -4.37
C ASN A 554 28.40 -48.26 -4.88
N GLY A 555 28.91 -47.31 -5.68
CA GLY A 555 28.26 -46.90 -6.94
C GLY A 555 27.83 -45.42 -7.15
N GLY A 556 28.70 -44.61 -7.77
CA GLY A 556 28.34 -43.66 -8.84
C GLY A 556 27.85 -42.23 -8.49
N PRO A 557 28.27 -41.16 -9.21
CA PRO A 557 28.16 -39.78 -8.76
C PRO A 557 26.90 -39.06 -9.27
N LEU A 558 26.22 -38.29 -8.39
CA LEU A 558 25.18 -37.35 -8.79
C LEU A 558 25.49 -35.94 -8.27
N ARG A 559 25.50 -35.01 -9.23
CA ARG A 559 25.86 -33.60 -9.17
C ARG A 559 25.09 -32.84 -8.08
N LYS A 560 25.82 -32.20 -7.17
CA LYS A 560 25.34 -31.10 -6.33
C LYS A 560 25.37 -29.81 -7.14
N ASN A 561 24.20 -29.27 -7.47
CA ASN A 561 24.01 -27.83 -7.67
C ASN A 561 22.87 -27.40 -6.74
N GLY A 562 23.24 -26.79 -5.61
CA GLY A 562 22.32 -26.20 -4.64
C GLY A 562 22.94 -24.91 -4.15
N SER A 563 22.53 -23.81 -4.77
CA SER A 563 22.86 -22.44 -4.38
C SER A 563 22.40 -22.20 -2.94
N ARG A 564 23.36 -21.85 -2.07
CA ARG A 564 23.12 -21.34 -0.73
C ARG A 564 22.60 -19.91 -0.85
N GLY A 565 21.32 -19.70 -0.61
CA GLY A 565 20.76 -18.38 -0.32
C GLY A 565 20.95 -18.08 1.17
N GLU A 566 22.02 -17.36 1.49
CA GLU A 566 22.11 -16.59 2.73
C GLU A 566 21.08 -15.44 2.63
N VAL A 567 20.07 -15.45 3.49
CA VAL A 567 19.19 -14.29 3.69
C VAL A 567 19.95 -13.33 4.58
N GLN A 568 20.58 -12.33 3.96
CA GLN A 568 21.13 -11.17 4.64
C GLN A 568 19.98 -10.43 5.33
N SER A 569 20.04 -10.30 6.65
CA SER A 569 19.08 -9.53 7.44
C SER A 569 19.21 -8.05 7.13
N ILE A 570 18.22 -7.48 6.42
CA ILE A 570 18.10 -6.03 6.18
C ILE A 570 17.33 -5.39 7.34
N TYR A 571 17.91 -5.41 8.53
CA TYR A 571 17.55 -4.48 9.59
C TYR A 571 18.83 -3.74 9.99
N GLY A 572 19.06 -2.61 9.32
CA GLY A 572 20.03 -1.61 9.75
C GLY A 572 19.48 -0.87 10.96
N TRP A 573 19.88 -1.32 12.15
CA TRP A 573 20.00 -0.45 13.30
C TRP A 573 21.45 0.03 13.32
N ASP A 574 21.69 1.27 12.88
CA ASP A 574 22.94 1.98 13.13
C ASP A 574 22.98 2.37 14.61
N GLY A 575 23.37 1.42 15.45
CA GLY A 575 23.86 1.65 16.80
C GLY A 575 25.37 1.84 16.73
N ASP A 576 25.80 3.09 16.66
CA ASP A 576 27.20 3.47 16.48
C ASP A 576 28.07 2.94 17.63
N ALA A 577 28.97 2.02 17.29
CA ALA A 577 29.96 1.44 18.17
C ALA A 577 31.12 2.44 18.35
N ARG A 578 31.07 3.23 19.43
CA ARG A 578 32.28 3.75 20.07
C ARG A 578 32.59 2.92 21.32
N SER A 579 33.41 1.91 21.07
CA SER A 579 34.62 1.63 21.84
C SER A 579 34.45 1.41 23.34
N ALA A 580 34.50 0.13 23.68
CA ALA A 580 34.85 -0.37 24.99
C ALA A 580 36.14 0.27 25.53
N GLU A 581 36.01 0.98 26.65
CA GLU A 581 37.02 1.07 27.70
C GLU A 581 36.31 1.45 29.01
N LEU A 582 36.79 0.89 30.13
CA LEU A 582 36.33 1.09 31.52
C LEU A 582 35.11 0.26 31.99
N ARG A 583 35.36 -1.03 32.23
CA ARG A 583 34.70 -1.77 33.33
C ARG A 583 35.46 -1.52 34.64
N GLN A 584 34.93 -0.67 35.51
CA GLN A 584 35.17 -0.77 36.95
C GLN A 584 33.85 -0.52 37.70
N ARG A 585 33.45 -1.51 38.51
CA ARG A 585 32.29 -1.47 39.41
C ARG A 585 32.56 -0.46 40.54
N PRO A 586 31.60 0.37 40.96
CA PRO A 586 31.67 1.01 42.26
C PRO A 586 31.03 0.11 43.33
N THR A 587 31.86 -0.27 44.29
CA THR A 587 31.49 -0.81 45.60
C THR A 587 30.71 0.21 46.42
N ARG A 588 29.69 -0.27 47.14
CA ARG A 588 28.93 0.46 48.19
C ARG A 588 29.89 1.16 49.16
N ALA A 589 29.69 2.46 49.38
CA ALA A 589 30.26 3.20 50.51
C ALA A 589 29.20 3.37 51.60
N ALA A 590 29.62 3.03 52.82
CA ALA A 590 28.83 3.05 54.03
C ALA A 590 28.63 4.47 54.58
N SER A 591 27.55 4.57 55.37
CA SER A 591 27.19 5.65 56.27
C SER A 591 28.35 6.21 57.10
N PHE A 592 28.43 7.53 57.22
CA PHE A 592 28.99 8.18 58.42
C PHE A 592 28.13 9.38 58.79
N ALA A 593 27.48 9.24 59.94
CA ALA A 593 26.90 10.31 60.72
C ALA A 593 27.98 10.88 61.65
N GLY A 594 27.89 12.18 61.95
CA GLY A 594 28.28 12.75 63.23
C GLY A 594 29.39 13.79 63.21
N GLY A 595 29.05 14.98 63.72
CA GLY A 595 29.98 15.77 64.55
C GLY A 595 30.29 17.18 64.06
N ILE A 596 29.46 18.14 64.47
CA ILE A 596 29.79 19.57 64.61
C ILE A 596 30.64 19.72 65.91
N PRO A 597 31.55 20.70 66.03
CA PRO A 597 31.21 22.02 66.59
C PRO A 597 31.37 23.20 65.62
#